data_AF-A0A532BCC1-F1
#
_entry.id   AF-A0A532BCC1-F1
#
_cell.length_a   1.000
_cell.length_b   1.000
_cell.length_c   1.000
_cell.angle_alpha   90.00
_cell.angle_beta   90.00
_cell.angle_gamma   90.00
#
_symmetry.space_group_name_H-M   'P 1'
#
loop_
_entity.id
_entity.type
_entity.pdbx_description
1 polymer ?
#
loop_
_entity_poly.entity_id
_entity_poly.type
_entity_poly.pdbx_seq_one_letter_code
_entity_poly.pdbx_strand_id
1 'polypeptide(L)'
;MDEEGLAEISARYIRFADTEARGRSPLYEELARAVAGDREALGFLSTLPDLKRQPNLLLAAVRHLFGTPTGWTELRQALQANPDAIRSLMLERSTQTNEPGRCATLLPVLSRLPQPLALIEVGTSAGLCLMPDLYGYDYGRKVIRAPAMALEPPVFRCLASETTPLPTALPQVVWRAGLD
;
A
#
# COMPACT_ATOMS: atom_id res chain seq x y z
N MET A 1 10.77 25.61 -10.82
CA MET A 1 11.57 24.44 -10.43
C MET A 1 12.59 24.22 -11.52
N ASP A 2 13.85 23.97 -11.17
CA ASP A 2 14.91 23.65 -12.13
C ASP A 2 14.73 22.23 -12.70
N GLU A 3 15.52 21.88 -13.72
CA GLU A 3 15.50 20.56 -14.34
C GLU A 3 15.87 19.44 -13.34
N GLU A 4 16.65 19.77 -12.32
CA GLU A 4 17.09 18.85 -11.28
C GLU A 4 15.92 18.38 -10.40
N GLY A 5 15.04 19.28 -9.98
CA GLY A 5 13.84 18.92 -9.23
C GLY A 5 12.86 18.02 -10.01
N LEU A 6 12.72 18.23 -11.32
CA LEU A 6 11.90 17.35 -12.17
C LEU A 6 12.53 15.96 -12.34
N ALA A 7 13.86 15.89 -12.46
CA ALA A 7 14.59 14.63 -12.55
C ALA A 7 14.42 13.80 -11.28
N GLU A 8 14.38 14.41 -10.10
CA GLU A 8 14.15 13.69 -8.84
C GLU A 8 12.75 13.06 -8.77
N ILE A 9 11.71 13.82 -9.18
CA ILE A 9 10.34 13.32 -9.26
C ILE A 9 10.26 12.16 -10.26
N SER A 10 10.83 12.33 -11.46
CA SER A 10 10.88 11.27 -12.48
C SER A 10 11.55 10.00 -11.95
N ALA A 11 12.72 10.13 -11.33
CA ALA A 11 13.44 8.99 -10.75
C ALA A 11 12.63 8.27 -9.67
N ARG A 12 11.83 8.99 -8.88
CA ARG A 12 10.92 8.40 -7.88
C ARG A 12 9.84 7.54 -8.52
N TYR A 13 9.25 8.01 -9.61
CA TYR A 13 8.23 7.26 -10.35
C TYR A 13 8.81 6.03 -11.05
N ILE A 14 10.03 6.13 -11.61
CA ILE A 14 10.76 4.96 -12.15
C ILE A 14 11.03 3.93 -11.06
N ARG A 15 11.56 4.35 -9.89
CA ARG A 15 11.80 3.44 -8.77
C ARG A 15 10.53 2.72 -8.34
N PHE A 16 9.42 3.45 -8.22
CA PHE A 16 8.12 2.85 -7.91
C PHE A 16 7.70 1.80 -8.95
N ALA A 17 7.81 2.12 -10.23
CA ALA A 17 7.50 1.18 -11.31
C ALA A 17 8.34 -0.10 -11.21
N ASP A 18 9.64 0.03 -10.94
CA ASP A 18 10.59 -1.07 -10.91
C ASP A 18 10.52 -1.94 -9.65
N THR A 19 10.20 -1.34 -8.50
CA THR A 19 10.32 -2.00 -7.18
C THR A 19 8.97 -2.34 -6.55
N GLU A 20 7.95 -1.53 -6.77
CA GLU A 20 6.64 -1.69 -6.12
C GLU A 20 5.57 -2.22 -7.09
N ALA A 21 5.55 -1.76 -8.34
CA ALA A 21 4.53 -2.15 -9.31
C ALA A 21 4.90 -3.41 -10.12
N ARG A 22 6.18 -3.56 -10.48
CA ARG A 22 6.65 -4.65 -11.36
C ARG A 22 6.27 -6.02 -10.83
N GLY A 23 5.64 -6.83 -11.69
CA GLY A 23 5.17 -8.18 -11.36
C GLY A 23 3.97 -8.23 -10.41
N ARG A 24 3.43 -7.09 -9.98
CA ARG A 24 2.25 -6.97 -9.12
C ARG A 24 1.07 -6.30 -9.81
N SER A 25 1.32 -5.22 -10.54
CA SER A 25 0.28 -4.44 -11.23
C SER A 25 0.83 -3.89 -12.55
N PRO A 26 0.51 -4.52 -13.69
CA PRO A 26 0.92 -4.04 -15.01
C PRO A 26 0.46 -2.60 -15.28
N LEU A 27 -0.76 -2.25 -14.85
CA LEU A 27 -1.30 -0.91 -14.99
C LEU A 27 -0.49 0.13 -14.20
N TYR A 28 -0.16 -0.15 -12.94
CA TYR A 28 0.61 0.82 -12.13
C TYR A 28 2.04 0.97 -12.64
N GLU A 29 2.62 -0.11 -13.20
CA GLU A 29 3.93 -0.05 -13.85
C GLU A 29 3.89 0.85 -15.08
N GLU A 30 2.91 0.67 -15.97
CA GLU A 30 2.71 1.53 -17.15
C GLU A 30 2.54 3.00 -16.74
N LEU A 31 1.58 3.28 -15.87
CA LEU A 31 1.23 4.64 -15.47
C LEU A 31 2.41 5.36 -14.81
N ALA A 32 3.15 4.67 -13.93
CA ALA A 32 4.29 5.28 -13.26
C ALA A 32 5.44 5.59 -14.22
N ARG A 33 5.74 4.70 -15.17
CA ARG A 33 6.74 4.97 -16.22
C ARG A 33 6.30 6.13 -17.12
N ALA A 34 5.03 6.18 -17.49
CA ALA A 34 4.51 7.24 -18.35
C ALA A 34 4.56 8.61 -17.67
N VAL A 35 4.17 8.70 -16.39
CA VAL A 35 4.33 9.94 -15.61
C VAL A 35 5.79 10.36 -15.50
N ALA A 36 6.72 9.41 -15.30
CA ALA A 36 8.14 9.72 -15.23
C ALA A 36 8.71 10.34 -16.52
N GLY A 37 8.09 10.07 -17.67
CA GLY A 37 8.49 10.58 -18.98
C GLY A 37 7.73 11.83 -19.45
N ASP A 38 6.66 12.23 -18.77
CA ASP A 38 5.79 13.33 -19.20
C ASP A 38 6.08 14.63 -18.44
N ARG A 39 6.56 15.66 -19.17
CA ARG A 39 6.93 16.95 -18.59
C ARG A 39 5.75 17.69 -17.95
N GLU A 40 4.53 17.55 -18.47
CA GLU A 40 3.37 18.23 -17.91
C GLU A 40 2.96 17.60 -16.57
N ALA A 41 2.98 16.28 -16.47
CA ALA A 41 2.70 15.56 -15.23
C ALA A 41 3.77 15.84 -14.16
N LEU A 42 5.05 15.83 -14.54
CA LEU A 42 6.13 16.23 -13.63
C LEU A 42 6.00 17.71 -13.22
N GLY A 43 5.64 18.58 -14.17
CA GLY A 43 5.33 19.99 -13.92
C GLY A 43 4.19 20.16 -12.92
N PHE A 44 3.10 19.40 -13.05
CA PHE A 44 2.02 19.38 -12.06
C PHE A 44 2.54 18.95 -10.69
N LEU A 45 3.25 17.81 -10.60
CA LEU A 45 3.75 17.29 -9.32
C LEU A 45 4.73 18.25 -8.63
N SER A 46 5.53 18.97 -9.43
CA SER A 46 6.49 19.98 -8.95
C SER A 46 5.85 21.08 -8.10
N THR A 47 4.57 21.37 -8.36
CA THR A 47 3.82 22.39 -7.63
C THR A 47 3.30 21.91 -6.26
N LEU A 48 3.45 20.63 -5.94
CA LEU A 48 3.05 20.06 -4.66
C LEU A 48 4.24 20.02 -3.68
N PRO A 49 4.01 20.02 -2.35
CA PRO A 49 5.06 19.71 -1.37
C PRO A 49 5.68 18.34 -1.63
N ASP A 50 6.97 18.16 -1.31
CA ASP A 50 7.74 16.93 -1.62
C ASP A 50 7.04 15.65 -1.16
N LEU A 51 6.44 15.67 0.04
CA LEU A 51 5.72 14.55 0.65
C LEU A 51 4.43 14.18 -0.11
N LYS A 52 3.92 15.07 -0.96
CA LYS A 52 2.70 14.90 -1.75
C LYS A 52 2.99 14.49 -3.20
N ARG A 53 4.25 14.30 -3.60
CA ARG A 53 4.64 13.90 -4.96
C ARG A 53 4.76 12.38 -5.13
N GLN A 54 4.15 11.60 -4.25
CA GLN A 54 4.29 10.14 -4.25
C GLN A 54 3.41 9.51 -5.35
N PRO A 55 3.90 8.51 -6.09
CA PRO A 55 3.12 7.82 -7.13
C PRO A 55 1.77 7.31 -6.61
N ASN A 56 1.78 6.64 -5.45
CA ASN A 56 0.58 6.09 -4.80
C ASN A 56 -0.51 7.15 -4.57
N LEU A 57 -0.11 8.37 -4.19
CA LEU A 57 -1.05 9.44 -3.90
C LEU A 57 -1.70 9.97 -5.19
N LEU A 58 -0.92 10.17 -6.26
CA LEU A 58 -1.46 10.59 -7.55
C LEU A 58 -2.42 9.54 -8.12
N LEU A 59 -1.97 8.28 -8.17
CA LEU A 59 -2.77 7.18 -8.72
C LEU A 59 -4.07 6.97 -7.93
N ALA A 60 -4.00 7.06 -6.60
CA ALA A 60 -5.18 6.97 -5.73
C ALA A 60 -6.11 8.17 -5.91
N ALA A 61 -5.58 9.39 -6.02
CA ALA A 61 -6.39 10.60 -6.21
C ALA A 61 -7.17 10.55 -7.54
N VAL A 62 -6.51 10.20 -8.64
CA VAL A 62 -7.18 10.01 -9.94
C VAL A 62 -8.23 8.92 -9.85
N ARG A 63 -7.88 7.77 -9.26
CA ARG A 63 -8.83 6.66 -9.08
C ARG A 63 -10.05 7.05 -8.24
N HIS A 64 -9.85 7.83 -7.20
CA HIS A 64 -10.92 8.24 -6.30
C HIS A 64 -11.91 9.19 -7.00
N LEU A 65 -11.41 10.15 -7.78
CA LEU A 65 -12.22 11.16 -8.43
C LEU A 65 -12.89 10.67 -9.72
N PHE A 66 -12.20 9.83 -10.49
CA PHE A 66 -12.59 9.52 -11.87
C PHE A 66 -12.71 8.01 -12.15
N GLY A 67 -12.50 7.15 -11.15
CA GLY A 67 -12.45 5.71 -11.32
C GLY A 67 -11.08 5.21 -11.81
N THR A 68 -10.92 3.90 -11.92
CA THR A 68 -9.64 3.29 -12.33
C THR A 68 -9.39 3.57 -13.82
N PRO A 69 -8.32 4.30 -14.19
CA PRO A 69 -8.00 4.52 -15.60
C PRO A 69 -7.58 3.21 -16.26
N THR A 70 -7.89 3.05 -17.55
CA THR A 70 -7.51 1.87 -18.33
C THR A 70 -6.05 1.92 -18.83
N GLY A 71 -5.42 3.10 -18.81
CA GLY A 71 -4.04 3.31 -19.22
C GLY A 71 -3.61 4.78 -19.13
N TRP A 72 -2.40 5.07 -19.60
CA TRP A 72 -1.80 6.42 -19.49
C TRP A 72 -2.64 7.52 -20.13
N THR A 73 -3.24 7.28 -21.30
CA THR A 73 -4.01 8.29 -22.02
C THR A 73 -5.17 8.85 -21.20
N GLU A 74 -5.94 7.99 -20.53
CA GLU A 74 -7.05 8.41 -19.68
C GLU A 74 -6.56 9.16 -18.43
N LEU A 75 -5.48 8.66 -17.80
CA LEU A 75 -4.90 9.35 -16.63
C LEU A 75 -4.38 10.74 -17.00
N ARG A 76 -3.68 10.87 -18.13
CA ARG A 76 -3.18 12.15 -18.64
C ARG A 76 -4.32 13.12 -18.94
N GLN A 77 -5.38 12.65 -19.60
CA GLN A 77 -6.57 13.46 -19.86
C GLN A 77 -7.23 13.94 -18.57
N ALA A 78 -7.39 13.06 -17.57
CA ALA A 78 -7.93 13.44 -16.27
C ALA A 78 -7.05 14.50 -15.57
N LEU A 79 -5.72 14.34 -15.63
CA LEU A 79 -4.77 15.28 -15.04
C LEU A 79 -4.81 16.66 -15.71
N GLN A 80 -4.92 16.70 -17.03
CA GLN A 80 -5.01 17.94 -17.80
C GLN A 80 -6.35 18.65 -17.62
N ALA A 81 -7.44 17.89 -17.61
CA ALA A 81 -8.79 18.45 -17.49
C ALA A 81 -9.13 18.90 -16.05
N ASN A 82 -8.51 18.28 -15.03
CA ASN A 82 -8.90 18.47 -13.63
C ASN A 82 -7.71 18.68 -12.66
N PRO A 83 -6.71 19.53 -12.98
CA PRO A 83 -5.51 19.66 -12.16
C PRO A 83 -5.83 20.15 -10.73
N ASP A 84 -6.78 21.07 -10.58
CA ASP A 84 -7.12 21.66 -9.28
C ASP A 84 -7.85 20.68 -8.35
N ALA A 85 -8.75 19.86 -8.90
CA ALA A 85 -9.45 18.83 -8.13
C ALA A 85 -8.47 17.76 -7.62
N ILE A 86 -7.58 17.30 -8.49
CA ILE A 86 -6.53 16.32 -8.13
C ILE A 86 -5.58 16.92 -7.10
N ARG A 87 -5.10 18.15 -7.32
CA ARG A 87 -4.25 18.88 -6.35
C ARG A 87 -4.92 18.97 -4.99
N SER A 88 -6.16 19.43 -4.96
CA SER A 88 -6.91 19.64 -3.71
C SER A 88 -7.01 18.33 -2.92
N LEU A 89 -7.38 17.24 -3.59
CA LEU A 89 -7.46 15.93 -2.94
C LEU A 89 -6.08 15.42 -2.47
N MET A 90 -5.04 15.58 -3.28
CA MET A 90 -3.68 15.18 -2.87
C MET A 90 -3.18 16.00 -1.68
N LEU A 91 -3.52 17.29 -1.57
CA LEU A 91 -3.16 18.12 -0.42
C LEU A 91 -3.93 17.73 0.85
N GLU A 92 -5.21 17.39 0.72
CA GLU A 92 -6.06 16.94 1.83
C GLU A 92 -5.66 15.55 2.36
N ARG A 93 -5.30 14.62 1.46
CA ARG A 93 -5.12 13.20 1.80
C ARG A 93 -3.68 12.79 2.00
N SER A 94 -3.45 11.79 2.84
CA SER A 94 -2.15 11.13 2.99
C SER A 94 -2.26 9.66 2.61
N THR A 95 -1.18 9.08 2.11
CA THR A 95 -1.10 7.64 1.87
C THR A 95 -0.88 6.92 3.20
N GLN A 96 -1.88 6.19 3.67
CA GLN A 96 -1.73 5.25 4.78
C GLN A 96 -1.63 3.85 4.20
N THR A 97 -0.43 3.28 4.23
CA THR A 97 -0.21 1.95 3.65
C THR A 97 -0.59 0.91 4.71
N ASN A 98 -1.84 0.46 4.75
CA ASN A 98 -2.25 -0.69 5.56
C ASN A 98 -2.11 -1.97 4.70
N GLU A 99 -0.93 -2.61 4.80
CA GLU A 99 -0.60 -3.83 4.06
C GLU A 99 -0.75 -5.03 5.01
N PRO A 100 -1.74 -5.92 4.80
CA PRO A 100 -2.04 -7.00 5.74
C PRO A 100 -0.93 -8.07 5.85
N GLY A 101 -0.03 -8.18 4.86
CA GLY A 101 1.17 -8.99 4.96
C GLY A 101 2.09 -8.62 6.13
N ARG A 102 2.04 -7.38 6.66
CA ARG A 102 2.74 -7.01 7.90
C ARG A 102 2.27 -7.77 9.13
N CYS A 103 1.05 -8.32 9.12
CA CYS A 103 0.62 -9.20 10.21
C CYS A 103 1.59 -10.38 10.36
N ALA A 104 2.22 -10.86 9.29
CA ALA A 104 3.19 -11.96 9.33
C ALA A 104 4.42 -11.64 10.19
N THR A 105 4.87 -10.38 10.23
CA THR A 105 6.04 -10.00 11.03
C THR A 105 5.70 -9.86 12.51
N LEU A 106 4.44 -9.53 12.84
CA LEU A 106 3.97 -9.33 14.21
C LEU A 106 3.44 -10.61 14.85
N LEU A 107 2.95 -11.57 14.05
CA LEU A 107 2.32 -12.80 14.52
C LEU A 107 3.18 -13.57 15.56
N PRO A 108 4.50 -13.75 15.38
CA PRO A 108 5.32 -14.46 16.38
C PRO A 108 5.31 -13.81 17.77
N VAL A 109 5.23 -12.48 17.84
CA VAL A 109 5.13 -11.75 19.11
C VAL A 109 3.72 -11.84 19.67
N LEU A 110 2.70 -11.59 18.83
CA LEU A 110 1.30 -11.62 19.26
C LEU A 110 0.90 -12.98 19.86
N SER A 111 1.30 -14.09 19.23
CA SER A 111 1.01 -15.43 19.72
C SER A 111 1.75 -15.80 21.03
N ARG A 112 2.75 -15.03 21.45
CA ARG A 112 3.50 -15.27 22.70
C ARG A 112 2.98 -14.44 23.89
N LEU A 113 2.10 -13.47 23.63
CA LEU A 113 1.47 -12.68 24.68
C LEU A 113 0.41 -13.52 25.43
N PRO A 114 0.08 -13.16 26.69
CA PRO A 114 -1.06 -13.76 27.39
C PRO A 114 -2.35 -13.60 26.58
N GLN A 115 -3.04 -14.71 26.34
CA GLN A 115 -4.27 -14.74 25.54
C GLN A 115 -5.52 -14.62 26.44
N PRO A 116 -6.65 -14.10 25.93
CA PRO A 116 -6.85 -13.56 24.58
C PRO A 116 -6.36 -12.10 24.43
N LEU A 117 -6.28 -11.61 23.19
CA LEU A 117 -5.81 -10.27 22.85
C LEU A 117 -6.95 -9.31 22.49
N ALA A 118 -6.76 -8.05 22.88
CA ALA A 118 -7.48 -6.89 22.36
C ALA A 118 -6.50 -6.01 21.59
N LEU A 119 -6.83 -5.64 20.35
CA LEU A 119 -5.95 -4.87 19.46
C LEU A 119 -6.49 -3.46 19.21
N ILE A 120 -5.61 -2.45 19.24
CA ILE A 120 -5.89 -1.07 18.82
C ILE A 120 -4.85 -0.68 17.77
N GLU A 121 -5.30 -0.15 16.63
CA GLU A 121 -4.43 0.39 15.57
C GLU A 121 -4.74 1.87 15.35
N VAL A 122 -3.70 2.71 15.37
CA VAL A 122 -3.80 4.13 15.02
C VAL A 122 -3.50 4.29 13.54
N GLY A 123 -4.35 5.01 12.81
CA GLY A 123 -4.30 5.12 11.35
C GLY A 123 -4.71 3.81 10.67
N THR A 124 -5.79 3.18 11.13
CA THR A 124 -6.15 1.81 10.71
C THR A 124 -6.62 1.72 9.27
N SER A 125 -6.98 2.83 8.61
CA SER A 125 -7.51 2.79 7.24
C SER A 125 -8.68 1.79 7.14
N ALA A 126 -8.62 0.76 6.28
CA ALA A 126 -9.65 -0.27 6.17
C ALA A 126 -9.63 -1.36 7.27
N GLY A 127 -8.73 -1.26 8.26
CA GLY A 127 -8.68 -2.21 9.38
C GLY A 127 -7.99 -3.55 9.09
N LEU A 128 -7.27 -3.69 7.97
CA LEU A 128 -6.75 -4.99 7.55
C LEU A 128 -5.63 -5.52 8.48
N CYS A 129 -4.75 -4.64 9.00
CA CYS A 129 -3.73 -5.03 9.97
C CYS A 129 -4.29 -5.41 11.36
N LEU A 130 -5.56 -5.08 11.66
CA LEU A 130 -6.27 -5.55 12.86
C LEU A 130 -6.75 -6.99 12.74
N MET A 131 -6.47 -7.69 11.63
CA MET A 131 -6.97 -9.04 11.34
C MET A 131 -5.92 -10.16 11.35
N PRO A 132 -4.91 -10.17 12.25
CA PRO A 132 -3.83 -11.15 12.18
C PRO A 132 -4.30 -12.59 12.42
N ASP A 133 -5.45 -12.78 13.06
CA ASP A 133 -6.09 -14.06 13.36
C ASP A 133 -6.99 -14.58 12.22
N LEU A 134 -7.19 -13.82 11.15
CA LEU A 134 -8.06 -14.18 10.02
C LEU A 134 -7.29 -14.56 8.74
N TYR A 135 -5.96 -14.51 8.77
CA TYR A 135 -5.10 -14.80 7.61
C TYR A 135 -4.27 -16.07 7.79
N GLY A 136 -3.79 -16.61 6.67
CA GLY A 136 -2.79 -17.67 6.65
C GLY A 136 -1.38 -17.10 6.51
N TYR A 137 -0.38 -17.86 6.96
CA TYR A 137 1.02 -17.44 6.93
C TYR A 137 1.93 -18.58 6.49
N ASP A 138 2.79 -18.31 5.50
CA ASP A 138 3.83 -19.23 5.06
C ASP A 138 5.21 -18.64 5.38
N TYR A 139 5.87 -19.22 6.39
CA TYR A 139 7.19 -18.80 6.83
C TYR A 139 8.35 -19.50 6.10
N GLY A 140 8.04 -20.30 5.06
CA GLY A 140 8.99 -21.16 4.34
C GLY A 140 9.37 -22.43 5.11
N ARG A 141 9.53 -22.33 6.44
CA ARG A 141 9.79 -23.46 7.35
C ARG A 141 8.54 -23.99 8.03
N LYS A 142 7.46 -23.20 8.04
CA LYS A 142 6.19 -23.54 8.68
C LYS A 142 5.04 -22.78 8.03
N VAL A 143 3.93 -23.47 7.80
CA VAL A 143 2.67 -22.87 7.37
C VAL A 143 1.69 -22.88 8.54
N ILE A 144 1.12 -21.71 8.83
CA ILE A 144 0.02 -21.52 9.78
C ILE A 144 -1.23 -21.22 8.98
N ARG A 145 -2.24 -22.08 9.13
CA ARG A 145 -3.48 -21.97 8.36
C ARG A 145 -4.43 -20.96 9.01
N ALA A 146 -5.14 -20.22 8.16
CA ALA A 146 -6.24 -19.38 8.57
C ALA A 146 -7.40 -20.22 9.13
N PRO A 147 -8.33 -19.63 9.90
CA PRO A 147 -9.59 -20.28 10.24
C PRO A 147 -10.40 -20.61 8.98
N ALA A 148 -11.24 -21.65 9.07
CA ALA A 148 -12.17 -21.96 7.99
C ALA A 148 -13.23 -20.85 7.87
N MET A 149 -13.35 -20.27 6.68
CA MET A 149 -14.29 -19.20 6.35
C MET A 149 -15.04 -19.54 5.06
N ALA A 150 -16.11 -18.78 4.75
CA ALA A 150 -16.88 -18.97 3.52
C ALA A 150 -16.04 -18.78 2.24
N LEU A 151 -15.01 -17.94 2.32
CA LEU A 151 -13.99 -17.76 1.29
C LEU A 151 -12.63 -18.13 1.88
N GLU A 152 -11.73 -18.68 1.05
CA GLU A 152 -10.36 -18.98 1.47
C GLU A 152 -9.61 -17.68 1.78
N PRO A 153 -9.14 -17.47 3.03
CA PRO A 153 -8.39 -16.27 3.36
C PRO A 153 -7.02 -16.25 2.67
N PRO A 154 -6.45 -15.06 2.38
CA PRO A 154 -5.13 -14.97 1.78
C PRO A 154 -4.05 -15.57 2.68
N VAL A 155 -3.01 -16.10 2.05
CA VAL A 155 -1.81 -16.62 2.72
C VAL A 155 -0.65 -15.66 2.44
N PHE A 156 -0.09 -15.08 3.49
CA PHE A 156 1.06 -14.18 3.38
C PHE A 156 2.37 -14.93 3.55
N ARG A 157 3.24 -14.84 2.53
CA ARG A 157 4.58 -15.41 2.56
C ARG A 157 5.55 -14.46 3.27
N CYS A 158 6.25 -14.95 4.27
CA CYS A 158 7.24 -14.19 5.04
C CYS A 158 8.40 -15.11 5.47
N LEU A 159 9.50 -15.12 4.73
CA LEU A 159 10.62 -16.03 5.06
C LEU A 159 11.20 -15.70 6.44
N ALA A 160 11.12 -16.65 7.36
CA ALA A 160 11.61 -16.49 8.72
C ALA A 160 13.01 -17.10 8.88
N SER A 161 13.92 -16.37 9.53
CA SER A 161 15.23 -16.90 9.92
C SER A 161 15.08 -18.06 10.90
N GLU A 162 16.12 -18.89 11.03
CA GLU A 162 16.10 -20.05 11.93
C GLU A 162 15.75 -19.70 13.37
N THR A 163 16.17 -18.53 13.84
CA THR A 163 15.98 -18.07 15.23
C THR A 163 14.61 -17.44 15.50
N THR A 164 13.78 -17.25 14.47
CA THR A 164 12.44 -16.67 14.66
C THR A 164 11.52 -17.67 15.37
N PRO A 165 10.90 -17.31 16.51
CA PRO A 165 10.04 -18.20 17.27
C PRO A 165 8.66 -18.34 16.60
N LEU A 166 8.56 -19.22 15.61
CA LEU A 166 7.34 -19.38 14.82
C LEU A 166 6.18 -19.98 15.65
N PRO A 167 5.00 -19.35 15.66
CA PRO A 167 3.89 -19.82 16.48
C PRO A 167 3.30 -21.14 15.98
N THR A 168 2.65 -21.89 16.87
CA THR A 168 1.91 -23.13 16.54
C THR A 168 0.46 -22.88 16.16
N ALA A 169 -0.11 -21.76 16.62
CA ALA A 169 -1.47 -21.34 16.34
C ALA A 169 -1.55 -19.82 16.18
N LEU A 170 -2.63 -19.38 15.55
CA LEU A 170 -2.99 -17.96 15.46
C LEU A 170 -3.32 -17.39 16.86
N PRO A 171 -3.10 -16.09 17.08
CA PRO A 171 -3.54 -15.43 18.31
C PRO A 171 -5.06 -15.43 18.41
N GLN A 172 -5.60 -15.45 19.63
CA GLN A 172 -7.03 -15.29 19.88
C GLN A 172 -7.37 -13.81 20.06
N VAL A 173 -7.79 -13.14 18.99
CA VAL A 173 -8.20 -11.73 19.03
C VAL A 173 -9.69 -11.63 19.31
N VAL A 174 -10.04 -11.24 20.54
CA VAL A 174 -11.44 -11.14 20.99
C VAL A 174 -12.04 -9.75 20.82
N TRP A 175 -11.20 -8.73 20.60
CA TRP A 175 -11.63 -7.37 20.36
C TRP A 175 -10.61 -6.62 19.50
N ARG A 176 -11.09 -5.74 18.61
CA ARG A 176 -10.24 -4.92 17.74
C ARG A 176 -10.90 -3.57 17.49
N ALA A 177 -10.12 -2.49 17.48
CA ALA A 177 -10.59 -1.15 17.11
C ALA A 177 -9.52 -0.33 16.39
N GLY A 178 -9.98 0.51 15.47
CA GLY A 178 -9.17 1.51 14.79
C GLY A 178 -9.41 2.90 15.35
N LEU A 179 -8.36 3.73 15.33
CA LEU A 179 -8.42 5.17 15.60
C LEU A 179 -7.88 5.90 14.37
N ASP A 180 -8.71 6.71 13.72
CA ASP A 180 -8.32 7.56 12.58
C ASP A 180 -8.18 9.04 12.99
#